data_AF-A0A936W2W5-F1
#
_entry.id   AF-A0A936W2W5-F1
#
_cell.length_a   1.000
_cell.length_b   1.000
_cell.length_c   1.000
_cell.angle_alpha   90.00
_cell.angle_beta   90.00
_cell.angle_gamma   90.00
#
_symmetry.space_group_name_H-M   'P 1'
#
loop_
_entity.id
_entity.type
_entity.pdbx_description
1 polymer ?
#
loop_
_entity_poly.entity_id
_entity_poly.type
_entity_poly.pdbx_seq_one_letter_code
_entity_poly.pdbx_strand_id
1 'polypeptide(L)'
;MGLPPDHFHRIFDSGRSLNDLVAIRDLVTSPTKGIDPVIFSFGCIDGEPGDTICIPVTVTNFTDIVIFQFEIFWNSSVLDYIEISNIGSPSINANADFNLSGPNALKVIPLGLPLAGESQPDGTVLFEICFRIIGAPTTTSCVGISPYFDFQVVDVVGEVPSDSVNCCMTVDNAVDLVGFVTSCGPAVAGGNGTIDITAYGGSAPYSITWIETVSVLQADLSLSRQQAANNTLNVPTGNYDILLTDALGNTVTYNTDVSDIELSITTRLKDPTCYKFKNGTMWIKPVRHCPIQLYLAKPFRVQTLPVPDSYATLVILHW
;
A
#
# COMPACT_ATOMS: atom_id res chain seq x y z
N MET A 1 31.99 -30.87 54.86
CA MET A 1 30.99 -30.91 55.95
C MET A 1 30.02 -29.77 55.68
N GLY A 2 28.85 -29.94 55.09
CA GLY A 2 27.93 -31.08 55.16
C GLY A 2 26.77 -30.65 56.05
N LEU A 3 25.73 -30.06 55.46
CA LEU A 3 24.42 -29.90 56.10
C LEU A 3 23.37 -30.45 55.15
N PRO A 4 22.74 -31.56 55.54
CA PRO A 4 21.28 -31.64 55.57
C PRO A 4 20.83 -32.31 56.90
N PRO A 5 19.55 -32.66 57.16
CA PRO A 5 18.29 -32.45 56.42
C PRO A 5 17.07 -32.04 57.31
N ASP A 6 15.88 -31.93 56.68
CA ASP A 6 14.53 -32.32 57.20
C ASP A 6 13.85 -31.46 58.30
N HIS A 7 12.51 -31.33 58.43
CA HIS A 7 11.28 -31.61 57.68
C HIS A 7 10.12 -30.97 58.53
N PHE A 8 9.04 -30.49 57.89
CA PHE A 8 7.62 -30.47 58.34
C PHE A 8 7.23 -30.14 59.82
N HIS A 9 6.41 -29.09 60.04
CA HIS A 9 4.97 -29.24 60.37
C HIS A 9 4.16 -27.93 60.33
N ARG A 10 2.88 -28.08 60.00
CA ARG A 10 1.82 -27.09 59.76
C ARG A 10 1.45 -26.26 61.00
N ILE A 11 0.97 -25.03 60.75
CA ILE A 11 -0.17 -24.48 61.49
C ILE A 11 -1.18 -23.94 60.46
N PHE A 12 -2.38 -24.52 60.46
CA PHE A 12 -3.60 -23.96 59.90
C PHE A 12 -4.27 -23.11 60.99
N ASP A 13 -4.62 -21.87 60.68
CA ASP A 13 -5.88 -21.17 61.02
C ASP A 13 -5.77 -19.73 60.50
N SER A 14 -6.76 -19.00 60.01
CA SER A 14 -8.19 -19.23 59.84
C SER A 14 -8.69 -18.10 58.92
N GLY A 15 -9.48 -18.44 57.89
CA GLY A 15 -10.47 -17.59 57.23
C GLY A 15 -10.14 -16.12 56.91
N ARG A 16 -9.70 -15.85 55.68
CA ARG A 16 -10.28 -14.76 54.86
C ARG A 16 -10.39 -15.26 53.43
N SER A 17 -11.59 -15.11 52.85
CA SER A 17 -11.90 -15.55 51.49
C SER A 17 -11.05 -14.79 50.48
N LEU A 18 -10.81 -15.45 49.35
CA LEU A 18 -10.16 -14.98 48.13
C LEU A 18 -10.92 -13.84 47.40
N ASN A 19 -11.57 -12.94 48.15
CA ASN A 19 -12.45 -11.88 47.62
C ASN A 19 -11.94 -10.46 47.91
N ASP A 20 -10.85 -10.28 48.66
CA ASP A 20 -10.27 -8.95 48.95
C ASP A 20 -9.21 -8.49 47.92
N LEU A 21 -9.10 -9.17 46.76
CA LEU A 21 -8.23 -8.77 45.64
C LEU A 21 -8.99 -8.21 44.43
N VAL A 22 -10.30 -7.96 44.55
CA VAL A 22 -11.12 -7.32 43.50
C VAL A 22 -11.63 -5.98 44.00
N ALA A 23 -10.72 -5.05 44.27
CA ALA A 23 -11.08 -3.67 44.59
C ALA A 23 -10.04 -2.64 44.12
N ILE A 24 -9.39 -2.87 42.96
CA ILE A 24 -8.69 -1.81 42.22
C ILE A 24 -8.81 -2.10 40.72
N ARG A 25 -10.02 -2.01 40.15
CA ARG A 25 -10.19 -1.82 38.70
C ARG A 25 -11.57 -1.37 38.20
N ASP A 26 -12.36 -0.66 39.01
CA ASP A 26 -13.63 -0.10 38.52
C ASP A 26 -13.96 1.26 39.12
N LEU A 27 -13.32 2.30 38.57
CA LEU A 27 -13.77 3.70 38.69
C LEU A 27 -13.70 4.40 37.32
N VAL A 28 -14.15 3.69 36.28
CA VAL A 28 -14.71 4.29 35.06
C VAL A 28 -15.94 3.46 34.68
N THR A 29 -17.07 3.70 35.33
CA THR A 29 -18.36 3.34 34.74
C THR A 29 -18.67 4.34 33.64
N SER A 30 -17.98 4.21 32.49
CA SER A 30 -18.58 4.60 31.21
C SER A 30 -19.73 3.62 30.98
N PRO A 31 -20.92 4.05 30.51
CA PRO A 31 -22.02 3.13 30.32
C PRO A 31 -21.59 2.11 29.26
N THR A 32 -21.31 0.88 29.67
CA THR A 32 -21.06 -0.23 28.75
C THR A 32 -22.39 -0.59 28.09
N LYS A 33 -22.75 0.18 27.06
CA LYS A 33 -23.33 -0.40 25.85
C LYS A 33 -22.42 -1.61 25.56
N GLY A 34 -22.99 -2.81 25.47
CA GLY A 34 -22.30 -3.92 24.83
C GLY A 34 -22.15 -3.48 23.39
N ILE A 35 -21.01 -2.85 23.06
CA ILE A 35 -20.79 -2.28 21.73
C ILE A 35 -20.16 -3.41 20.94
N ASP A 36 -21.00 -4.11 20.17
CA ASP A 36 -20.47 -5.01 19.16
C ASP A 36 -19.50 -4.21 18.28
N PRO A 37 -18.30 -4.74 18.00
CA PRO A 37 -17.30 -3.98 17.27
C PRO A 37 -17.81 -3.66 15.87
N VAL A 38 -17.44 -2.48 15.36
CA VAL A 38 -17.63 -2.15 13.95
C VAL A 38 -16.60 -2.94 13.15
N ILE A 39 -17.07 -3.78 12.22
CA ILE A 39 -16.19 -4.63 11.42
C ILE A 39 -16.16 -4.13 9.98
N PHE A 40 -14.97 -3.87 9.46
CA PHE A 40 -14.75 -3.60 8.03
C PHE A 40 -14.24 -4.89 7.36
N SER A 41 -14.97 -5.40 6.38
CA SER A 41 -14.62 -6.64 5.68
C SER A 41 -14.26 -6.35 4.23
N PHE A 42 -13.12 -6.89 3.80
CA PHE A 42 -12.63 -6.77 2.44
C PHE A 42 -13.05 -7.99 1.62
N GLY A 43 -13.65 -7.78 0.45
CA GLY A 43 -13.99 -8.85 -0.48
C GLY A 43 -12.76 -9.52 -1.09
N CYS A 44 -12.90 -10.80 -1.42
CA CYS A 44 -11.87 -11.54 -2.14
C CYS A 44 -12.26 -11.81 -3.58
N ILE A 45 -11.41 -11.36 -4.48
CA ILE A 45 -11.54 -11.54 -5.92
C ILE A 45 -10.16 -11.96 -6.41
N ASP A 46 -10.06 -13.22 -6.82
CA ASP A 46 -8.91 -13.73 -7.58
C ASP A 46 -9.07 -13.32 -9.06
N GLY A 47 -7.97 -13.34 -9.80
CA GLY A 47 -7.98 -13.00 -11.22
C GLY A 47 -6.64 -13.25 -11.89
N GLU A 48 -6.64 -13.17 -13.21
CA GLU A 48 -5.44 -13.38 -14.02
C GLU A 48 -4.58 -12.10 -14.07
N PRO A 49 -3.26 -12.21 -14.30
CA PRO A 49 -2.44 -11.04 -14.56
C PRO A 49 -3.02 -10.19 -15.70
N GLY A 50 -3.18 -8.89 -15.46
CA GLY A 50 -3.75 -7.92 -16.39
C GLY A 50 -5.20 -7.56 -16.07
N ASP A 51 -5.91 -8.41 -15.31
CA ASP A 51 -7.29 -8.13 -14.91
C ASP A 51 -7.38 -6.89 -14.03
N THR A 52 -8.52 -6.19 -14.16
CA THR A 52 -8.93 -5.17 -13.20
C THR A 52 -9.93 -5.78 -12.24
N ILE A 53 -9.60 -5.79 -10.95
CA ILE A 53 -10.48 -6.26 -9.87
C ILE A 53 -10.86 -5.09 -8.98
N CYS A 54 -12.10 -5.06 -8.49
CA CYS A 54 -12.59 -4.02 -7.57
C CYS A 54 -13.01 -4.69 -6.26
N ILE A 55 -12.20 -4.52 -5.21
CA ILE A 55 -12.40 -5.16 -3.91
C ILE A 55 -13.41 -4.34 -3.10
N PRO A 56 -14.59 -4.90 -2.78
CA PRO A 56 -15.58 -4.19 -1.97
C PRO A 56 -15.16 -4.15 -0.50
N VAL A 57 -15.38 -3.00 0.14
CA VAL A 57 -15.25 -2.85 1.59
C VAL A 57 -16.64 -2.75 2.19
N THR A 58 -17.06 -3.80 2.91
CA THR A 58 -18.37 -3.87 3.56
C THR A 58 -18.28 -3.66 5.05
N VAL A 59 -19.39 -3.27 5.68
CA VAL A 59 -19.44 -3.04 7.13
C VAL A 59 -20.42 -3.94 7.88
N THR A 60 -20.16 -4.15 9.17
CA THR A 60 -21.08 -4.77 10.14
C THR A 60 -21.09 -3.93 11.42
N ASN A 61 -22.26 -3.82 12.06
CA ASN A 61 -22.49 -2.98 13.23
C ASN A 61 -22.21 -1.48 13.00
N PHE A 62 -22.36 -1.00 11.77
CA PHE A 62 -22.16 0.42 11.44
C PHE A 62 -23.39 1.22 11.86
N THR A 63 -23.41 1.66 13.12
CA THR A 63 -24.54 2.39 13.71
C THR A 63 -24.07 3.71 14.33
N ASP A 64 -24.69 4.80 13.91
CA ASP A 64 -24.47 6.16 14.39
C ASP A 64 -23.00 6.61 14.32
N ILE A 65 -22.27 6.16 13.30
CA ILE A 65 -20.85 6.46 13.11
C ILE A 65 -20.68 7.90 12.63
N VAL A 66 -19.81 8.66 13.30
CA VAL A 66 -19.52 10.06 12.97
C VAL A 66 -18.16 10.26 12.32
N ILE A 67 -17.21 9.34 12.55
CA ILE A 67 -15.94 9.27 11.82
C ILE A 67 -15.35 7.87 11.91
N PHE A 68 -14.65 7.47 10.85
CA PHE A 68 -13.68 6.39 10.91
C PHE A 68 -12.42 6.80 10.16
N GLN A 69 -11.28 6.29 10.63
CA GLN A 69 -10.01 6.49 9.96
C GLN A 69 -9.15 5.24 10.06
N PHE A 70 -8.50 4.90 8.95
CA PHE A 70 -7.55 3.81 8.87
C PHE A 70 -6.67 3.96 7.62
N GLU A 71 -5.64 3.12 7.51
CA GLU A 71 -4.83 2.97 6.31
C GLU A 71 -5.00 1.55 5.78
N ILE A 72 -5.23 1.42 4.48
CA ILE A 72 -5.36 0.15 3.79
C ILE A 72 -4.00 -0.20 3.20
N PHE A 73 -3.59 -1.46 3.29
CA PHE A 73 -2.35 -1.96 2.69
C PHE A 73 -2.63 -3.00 1.59
N TRP A 74 -1.68 -3.14 0.67
CA TRP A 74 -1.59 -4.25 -0.30
C TRP A 74 -0.13 -4.54 -0.66
N ASN A 75 0.14 -5.59 -1.44
CA ASN A 75 1.45 -5.80 -2.05
C ASN A 75 1.50 -5.13 -3.43
N SER A 76 2.26 -4.03 -3.57
CA SER A 76 2.35 -3.28 -4.83
C SER A 76 3.17 -3.96 -5.92
N SER A 77 3.84 -5.08 -5.62
CA SER A 77 4.42 -5.96 -6.65
C SER A 77 3.40 -6.95 -7.24
N VAL A 78 2.19 -7.00 -6.66
CA VAL A 78 1.11 -7.91 -7.08
C VAL A 78 -0.11 -7.13 -7.58
N LEU A 79 -0.45 -6.02 -6.92
CA LEU A 79 -1.60 -5.17 -7.24
C LEU A 79 -1.16 -3.72 -7.48
N ASP A 80 -1.57 -3.14 -8.60
CA ASP A 80 -1.37 -1.74 -8.93
C ASP A 80 -2.68 -0.96 -8.74
N TYR A 81 -2.68 0.07 -7.89
CA TYR A 81 -3.88 0.83 -7.55
C TYR A 81 -4.36 1.67 -8.74
N ILE A 82 -5.66 1.60 -9.05
CA ILE A 82 -6.29 2.38 -10.11
C ILE A 82 -7.07 3.54 -9.49
N GLU A 83 -8.14 3.23 -8.74
CA GLU A 83 -9.07 4.23 -8.21
C GLU A 83 -9.92 3.67 -7.06
N ILE A 84 -10.63 4.59 -6.40
CA ILE A 84 -11.78 4.28 -5.56
C ILE A 84 -13.05 4.45 -6.39
N SER A 85 -13.93 3.45 -6.34
CA SER A 85 -15.19 3.43 -7.08
C SER A 85 -16.34 2.93 -6.20
N ASN A 86 -17.53 2.80 -6.79
CA ASN A 86 -18.75 2.27 -6.17
C ASN A 86 -19.03 2.82 -4.76
N ILE A 87 -19.03 4.15 -4.61
CA ILE A 87 -19.30 4.80 -3.33
C ILE A 87 -20.75 4.52 -2.88
N GLY A 88 -20.90 3.82 -1.76
CA GLY A 88 -22.19 3.40 -1.21
C GLY A 88 -22.81 4.37 -0.21
N SER A 89 -22.07 5.38 0.26
CA SER A 89 -22.58 6.43 1.15
C SER A 89 -22.41 7.82 0.53
N PRO A 90 -23.45 8.68 0.52
CA PRO A 90 -23.32 10.05 0.04
C PRO A 90 -22.40 10.93 0.90
N SER A 91 -22.06 10.48 2.11
CA SER A 91 -21.13 11.15 3.02
C SER A 91 -19.66 10.78 2.79
N ILE A 92 -19.40 9.86 1.86
CA ILE A 92 -18.06 9.50 1.41
C ILE A 92 -17.81 10.14 0.04
N ASN A 93 -16.64 10.74 -0.14
CA ASN A 93 -16.18 11.37 -1.36
C ASN A 93 -14.86 10.75 -1.81
N ALA A 94 -14.90 9.98 -2.91
CA ALA A 94 -13.75 9.29 -3.50
C ALA A 94 -12.52 10.20 -3.75
N ASN A 95 -12.74 11.49 -4.01
CA ASN A 95 -11.68 12.43 -4.36
C ASN A 95 -11.11 13.22 -3.17
N ALA A 96 -11.80 13.22 -2.02
CA ALA A 96 -11.43 14.04 -0.87
C ALA A 96 -11.05 13.22 0.37
N ASP A 97 -11.67 12.04 0.53
CA ASP A 97 -11.56 11.24 1.76
C ASP A 97 -10.47 10.16 1.68
N PHE A 98 -9.85 10.00 0.51
CA PHE A 98 -8.85 8.98 0.22
C PHE A 98 -7.54 9.62 -0.22
N ASN A 99 -6.43 9.14 0.33
CA ASN A 99 -5.11 9.67 0.00
C ASN A 99 -4.04 8.59 0.00
N LEU A 100 -3.38 8.41 -1.15
CA LEU A 100 -2.24 7.49 -1.27
C LEU A 100 -1.09 8.00 -0.39
N SER A 101 -0.78 7.24 0.67
CA SER A 101 0.37 7.48 1.54
C SER A 101 1.65 6.80 1.03
N GLY A 102 1.51 5.92 0.04
CA GLY A 102 2.57 5.23 -0.67
C GLY A 102 2.02 4.46 -1.87
N PRO A 103 2.86 3.69 -2.58
CA PRO A 103 2.43 2.83 -3.69
C PRO A 103 1.68 1.57 -3.23
N ASN A 104 1.72 1.29 -1.92
CA ASN A 104 1.13 0.11 -1.29
C ASN A 104 0.21 0.47 -0.11
N ALA A 105 -0.15 1.75 0.04
CA ALA A 105 -0.88 2.25 1.18
C ALA A 105 -1.86 3.39 0.81
N LEU A 106 -3.10 3.28 1.30
CA LEU A 106 -4.18 4.24 1.07
C LEU A 106 -4.82 4.64 2.39
N LYS A 107 -4.74 5.93 2.75
CA LYS A 107 -5.41 6.48 3.94
C LYS A 107 -6.85 6.81 3.63
N VAL A 108 -7.74 6.50 4.57
CA VAL A 108 -9.18 6.73 4.49
C VAL A 108 -9.60 7.55 5.69
N ILE A 109 -10.17 8.74 5.46
CA ILE A 109 -10.72 9.60 6.51
C ILE A 109 -11.94 10.35 5.92
N PRO A 110 -13.17 9.81 6.04
CA PRO A 110 -14.34 10.50 5.53
C PRO A 110 -14.72 11.69 6.40
N LEU A 111 -14.67 12.88 5.81
CA LEU A 111 -14.98 14.14 6.52
C LEU A 111 -16.43 14.59 6.34
N GLY A 112 -17.21 13.89 5.52
CA GLY A 112 -18.61 14.21 5.20
C GLY A 112 -19.66 13.54 6.07
N LEU A 113 -19.26 12.73 7.06
CA LEU A 113 -20.20 12.04 7.96
C LEU A 113 -20.93 13.06 8.87
N PRO A 114 -22.26 12.89 9.08
CA PRO A 114 -23.03 13.82 9.90
C PRO A 114 -22.70 13.67 11.38
N LEU A 115 -22.68 14.78 12.12
CA LEU A 115 -22.49 14.76 13.59
C LEU A 115 -23.62 14.03 14.34
N ALA A 116 -24.76 13.80 13.68
CA ALA A 116 -25.86 12.99 14.21
C ALA A 116 -25.62 11.48 14.04
N GLY A 117 -24.51 11.07 13.43
CA GLY A 117 -24.19 9.68 13.13
C GLY A 117 -24.81 9.21 11.82
N GLU A 118 -24.10 8.31 11.13
CA GLU A 118 -24.61 7.56 9.99
C GLU A 118 -24.69 6.07 10.34
N SER A 119 -25.80 5.46 9.96
CA SER A 119 -26.04 4.03 10.13
C SER A 119 -26.19 3.36 8.77
N GLN A 120 -25.58 2.19 8.60
CA GLN A 120 -25.64 1.39 7.38
C GLN A 120 -26.03 -0.05 7.74
N PRO A 121 -26.90 -0.72 6.97
CA PRO A 121 -27.20 -2.14 7.17
C PRO A 121 -25.93 -3.00 7.06
N ASP A 122 -25.91 -4.11 7.80
CA ASP A 122 -24.83 -5.08 7.69
C ASP A 122 -24.67 -5.60 6.24
N GLY A 123 -23.42 -5.72 5.80
CA GLY A 123 -23.06 -6.14 4.44
C GLY A 123 -23.13 -5.01 3.40
N THR A 124 -23.48 -3.78 3.79
CA THR A 124 -23.42 -2.62 2.89
C THR A 124 -21.98 -2.38 2.43
N VAL A 125 -21.77 -2.28 1.12
CA VAL A 125 -20.50 -1.83 0.52
C VAL A 125 -20.39 -0.32 0.71
N LEU A 126 -19.35 0.15 1.40
CA LEU A 126 -19.09 1.58 1.55
C LEU A 126 -18.38 2.17 0.32
N PHE A 127 -17.43 1.43 -0.23
CA PHE A 127 -16.67 1.76 -1.43
C PHE A 127 -15.96 0.51 -1.96
N GLU A 128 -15.50 0.59 -3.20
CA GLU A 128 -14.62 -0.40 -3.82
C GLU A 128 -13.25 0.19 -4.09
N ILE A 129 -12.22 -0.66 -3.98
CA ILE A 129 -10.84 -0.32 -4.33
C ILE A 129 -10.48 -1.12 -5.57
N CYS A 130 -10.28 -0.41 -6.69
CA CYS A 130 -9.95 -1.06 -7.95
C CYS A 130 -8.43 -1.14 -8.15
N PHE A 131 -7.96 -2.35 -8.46
CA PHE A 131 -6.57 -2.68 -8.73
C PHE A 131 -6.44 -3.35 -10.08
N ARG A 132 -5.28 -3.16 -10.73
CA ARG A 132 -4.80 -4.04 -11.80
C ARG A 132 -3.92 -5.12 -11.20
N ILE A 133 -4.12 -6.37 -11.59
CA ILE A 133 -3.24 -7.47 -11.19
C ILE A 133 -1.98 -7.44 -12.04
N ILE A 134 -0.82 -7.25 -11.42
CA ILE A 134 0.49 -7.20 -12.08
C ILE A 134 1.45 -8.32 -11.61
N GLY A 135 1.06 -9.04 -10.56
CA GLY A 135 1.86 -10.12 -9.97
C GLY A 135 1.97 -11.35 -10.87
N ALA A 136 2.98 -12.17 -10.59
CA ALA A 136 3.13 -13.47 -11.24
C ALA A 136 2.02 -14.44 -10.79
N PRO A 137 1.61 -15.41 -11.64
CA PRO A 137 0.74 -16.50 -11.23
C PRO A 137 1.18 -17.14 -9.92
N THR A 138 0.22 -17.51 -9.08
CA THR A 138 0.39 -18.10 -7.74
C THR A 138 0.96 -17.17 -6.66
N THR A 139 1.30 -15.91 -6.99
CA THR A 139 1.62 -14.91 -5.97
C THR A 139 0.36 -14.42 -5.27
N THR A 140 0.52 -13.88 -4.05
CA THR A 140 -0.59 -13.47 -3.21
C THR A 140 -0.46 -12.02 -2.77
N SER A 141 -1.58 -11.32 -2.65
CA SER A 141 -1.66 -10.00 -2.03
C SER A 141 -2.80 -9.99 -1.02
N CYS A 142 -2.51 -9.57 0.22
CA CYS A 142 -3.54 -9.29 1.19
C CYS A 142 -3.94 -7.82 1.14
N VAL A 143 -5.23 -7.55 1.07
CA VAL A 143 -5.82 -6.22 1.16
C VAL A 143 -6.59 -6.11 2.48
N GLY A 144 -6.27 -5.10 3.27
CA GLY A 144 -6.80 -4.98 4.62
C GLY A 144 -6.34 -3.73 5.34
N ILE A 145 -6.73 -3.58 6.61
CA ILE A 145 -6.30 -2.45 7.44
C ILE A 145 -4.90 -2.69 7.98
N SER A 146 -4.03 -1.69 7.81
CA SER A 146 -2.64 -1.68 8.25
C SER A 146 -2.57 -1.69 9.77
N PRO A 147 -1.78 -2.59 10.39
CA PRO A 147 -1.58 -2.59 11.83
C PRO A 147 -0.66 -1.46 12.32
N TYR A 148 -0.10 -0.66 11.40
CA TYR A 148 0.87 0.41 11.69
C TYR A 148 0.26 1.81 11.69
N PHE A 149 -1.04 1.92 11.43
CA PHE A 149 -1.78 3.18 11.43
C PHE A 149 -2.90 3.12 12.47
N ASP A 150 -3.23 4.26 13.06
CA ASP A 150 -4.29 4.35 14.07
C ASP A 150 -5.66 4.07 13.41
N PHE A 151 -6.17 2.86 13.62
CA PHE A 151 -7.54 2.50 13.30
C PHE A 151 -8.45 3.05 14.40
N GLN A 152 -9.29 4.02 14.05
CA GLN A 152 -10.22 4.65 14.97
C GLN A 152 -11.61 4.71 14.33
N VAL A 153 -12.62 4.38 15.12
CA VAL A 153 -14.03 4.54 14.78
C VAL A 153 -14.72 5.24 15.95
N VAL A 154 -15.54 6.22 15.65
CA VAL A 154 -16.26 7.03 16.64
C VAL A 154 -17.73 7.06 16.26
N ASP A 155 -18.61 6.76 17.21
CA ASP A 155 -20.05 6.96 17.11
C ASP A 155 -20.46 8.28 17.80
N VAL A 156 -21.76 8.57 17.84
CA VAL A 156 -22.29 9.77 18.52
C VAL A 156 -22.03 9.81 20.04
N VAL A 157 -21.65 8.70 20.65
CA VAL A 157 -21.35 8.57 22.09
C VAL A 157 -19.85 8.63 22.36
N GLY A 158 -19.01 8.11 21.47
CA GLY A 158 -17.56 8.15 21.58
C GLY A 158 -16.84 7.10 20.74
N GLU A 159 -15.58 6.82 21.08
CA GLU A 159 -14.82 5.75 20.41
C GLU A 159 -15.50 4.40 20.60
N VAL A 160 -15.64 3.65 19.50
CA VAL A 160 -16.20 2.30 19.49
C VAL A 160 -15.12 1.29 19.15
N PRO A 161 -15.15 0.09 19.75
CA PRO A 161 -14.28 -1.00 19.32
C PRO A 161 -14.47 -1.27 17.82
N SER A 162 -13.37 -1.53 17.13
CA SER A 162 -13.39 -1.81 15.71
C SER A 162 -12.41 -2.92 15.36
N ASP A 163 -12.74 -3.68 14.32
CA ASP A 163 -11.90 -4.75 13.78
C ASP A 163 -12.05 -4.82 12.26
N SER A 164 -11.25 -5.66 11.62
CA SER A 164 -11.32 -5.86 10.18
C SER A 164 -11.07 -7.31 9.77
N VAL A 165 -11.78 -7.73 8.73
CA VAL A 165 -11.54 -9.00 8.04
C VAL A 165 -10.81 -8.69 6.74
N ASN A 166 -9.50 -8.95 6.75
CA ASN A 166 -8.66 -8.80 5.57
C ASN A 166 -9.01 -9.88 4.54
N CYS A 167 -8.81 -9.54 3.27
CA CYS A 167 -8.80 -10.52 2.20
C CYS A 167 -7.37 -10.83 1.77
N CYS A 168 -7.05 -12.09 1.46
CA CYS A 168 -5.83 -12.44 0.74
C CYS A 168 -6.22 -13.14 -0.57
N MET A 169 -5.99 -12.46 -1.69
CA MET A 169 -6.22 -13.00 -3.02
C MET A 169 -4.97 -13.69 -3.57
N THR A 170 -5.18 -14.63 -4.48
CA THR A 170 -4.12 -15.32 -5.23
C THR A 170 -4.25 -14.99 -6.71
N VAL A 171 -3.12 -14.69 -7.36
CA VAL A 171 -3.09 -14.47 -8.80
C VAL A 171 -3.28 -15.81 -9.51
N ASP A 172 -4.29 -15.90 -10.36
CA ASP A 172 -4.58 -17.09 -11.15
C ASP A 172 -3.51 -17.33 -12.22
N ASN A 173 -3.55 -18.52 -12.82
CA ASN A 173 -2.70 -18.81 -13.96
C ASN A 173 -3.13 -17.96 -15.15
N ALA A 174 -2.21 -17.15 -15.70
CA ALA A 174 -2.43 -16.45 -16.95
C ALA A 174 -2.61 -17.45 -18.10
N VAL A 175 -3.75 -17.38 -18.80
CA VAL A 175 -3.98 -18.18 -20.01
C VAL A 175 -3.48 -17.45 -21.25
N ASP A 176 -3.86 -16.18 -21.39
CA ASP A 176 -3.49 -15.36 -22.53
C ASP A 176 -2.17 -14.59 -22.29
N LEU A 177 -1.46 -14.30 -23.39
CA LEU A 177 -0.20 -13.56 -23.31
C LEU A 177 -0.46 -12.13 -22.80
N VAL A 178 0.16 -11.80 -21.67
CA VAL A 178 0.12 -10.47 -21.06
C VAL A 178 1.52 -10.04 -20.68
N GLY A 179 1.83 -8.77 -20.94
CA GLY A 179 3.07 -8.12 -20.57
C GLY A 179 2.85 -6.94 -19.62
N PHE A 180 3.84 -6.70 -18.77
CA PHE A 180 3.97 -5.50 -17.96
C PHE A 180 5.27 -4.81 -18.33
N VAL A 181 5.17 -3.52 -18.69
CA VAL A 181 6.28 -2.69 -19.10
C VAL A 181 6.43 -1.55 -18.12
N THR A 182 7.61 -1.43 -17.51
CA THR A 182 7.99 -0.28 -16.68
C THR A 182 9.24 0.35 -17.28
N SER A 183 9.30 1.68 -17.31
CA SER A 183 10.49 2.39 -17.77
C SER A 183 11.08 3.27 -16.69
N CYS A 184 12.40 3.40 -16.72
CA CYS A 184 13.14 4.36 -15.92
C CYS A 184 14.12 5.16 -16.75
N GLY A 185 14.16 6.47 -16.50
CA GLY A 185 15.13 7.37 -17.09
C GLY A 185 16.57 7.05 -16.66
N PRO A 186 17.57 7.63 -17.35
CA PRO A 186 18.96 7.42 -17.00
C PRO A 186 19.32 7.99 -15.63
N ALA A 187 20.22 7.30 -14.92
CA ALA A 187 20.70 7.73 -13.60
C ALA A 187 21.55 9.02 -13.65
N VAL A 188 22.10 9.34 -14.82
CA VAL A 188 22.88 10.56 -15.09
C VAL A 188 22.45 11.13 -16.44
N ALA A 189 22.46 12.46 -16.57
CA ALA A 189 22.13 13.11 -17.83
C ALA A 189 23.05 12.60 -18.97
N GLY A 190 22.44 12.19 -20.09
CA GLY A 190 23.14 11.59 -21.23
C GLY A 190 23.53 10.12 -21.06
N GLY A 191 23.10 9.47 -19.97
CA GLY A 191 23.15 8.01 -19.84
C GLY A 191 21.97 7.32 -20.52
N ASN A 192 21.95 5.99 -20.45
CA ASN A 192 20.79 5.18 -20.85
C ASN A 192 19.87 4.92 -19.65
N GLY A 193 18.56 4.87 -19.92
CA GLY A 193 17.56 4.39 -19.01
C GLY A 193 17.31 2.89 -19.15
N THR A 194 16.32 2.39 -18.43
CA THR A 194 15.90 0.99 -18.47
C THR A 194 14.46 0.83 -18.89
N ILE A 195 14.17 -0.27 -19.57
CA ILE A 195 12.81 -0.77 -19.79
C ILE A 195 12.76 -2.19 -19.25
N ASP A 196 11.96 -2.41 -18.22
CA ASP A 196 11.71 -3.72 -17.64
C ASP A 196 10.41 -4.29 -18.21
N ILE A 197 10.51 -5.50 -18.76
CA ILE A 197 9.40 -6.21 -19.39
C ILE A 197 9.24 -7.54 -18.67
N THR A 198 8.03 -7.81 -18.20
CA THR A 198 7.62 -9.06 -17.57
C THR A 198 6.47 -9.66 -18.35
N ALA A 199 6.51 -10.95 -18.67
CA ALA A 199 5.49 -11.63 -19.47
C ALA A 199 4.91 -12.86 -18.75
N TYR A 200 3.58 -13.01 -18.81
CA TYR A 200 2.85 -14.19 -18.34
C TYR A 200 1.88 -14.70 -19.42
N GLY A 201 1.41 -15.94 -19.24
CA GLY A 201 0.43 -16.58 -20.10
C GLY A 201 0.93 -16.87 -21.52
N GLY A 202 0.03 -17.32 -22.40
CA GLY A 202 0.40 -17.79 -23.73
C GLY A 202 1.36 -18.99 -23.70
N SER A 203 2.13 -19.17 -24.77
CA SER A 203 3.10 -20.27 -24.88
C SER A 203 4.55 -19.80 -24.88
N ALA A 204 5.33 -20.21 -23.89
CA ALA A 204 6.78 -19.99 -23.89
C ALA A 204 7.49 -20.80 -25.02
N PRO A 205 8.65 -20.34 -25.53
CA PRO A 205 9.38 -19.13 -25.15
C PRO A 205 8.81 -17.85 -25.76
N TYR A 206 8.94 -16.74 -25.05
CA TYR A 206 8.55 -15.42 -25.55
C TYR A 206 9.69 -14.76 -26.32
N SER A 207 9.35 -13.91 -27.28
CA SER A 207 10.28 -13.00 -27.94
C SER A 207 9.82 -11.56 -27.86
N ILE A 208 10.76 -10.65 -27.58
CA ILE A 208 10.55 -9.22 -27.44
C ILE A 208 11.24 -8.54 -28.60
N THR A 209 10.53 -7.69 -29.32
CA THR A 209 11.10 -6.73 -30.28
C THR A 209 10.68 -5.32 -29.89
N TRP A 210 11.59 -4.36 -29.98
CA TRP A 210 11.29 -2.97 -29.68
C TRP A 210 11.82 -2.05 -30.79
N ILE A 211 11.16 -0.90 -30.94
CA ILE A 211 11.49 0.13 -31.91
C ILE A 211 11.42 1.48 -31.20
N GLU A 212 12.46 2.30 -31.34
CA GLU A 212 12.41 3.70 -30.93
C GLU A 212 11.50 4.50 -31.89
N THR A 213 10.42 5.06 -31.37
CA THR A 213 9.47 5.89 -32.12
C THR A 213 9.85 7.36 -31.97
N VAL A 214 10.75 7.84 -32.83
CA VAL A 214 11.07 9.27 -32.89
C VAL A 214 9.84 10.03 -33.41
N SER A 215 9.30 10.94 -32.61
CA SER A 215 8.38 11.96 -33.13
C SER A 215 9.14 12.80 -34.15
N VAL A 216 8.73 12.68 -35.42
CA VAL A 216 9.19 13.28 -36.70
C VAL A 216 10.40 12.69 -37.46
N LEU A 217 10.06 12.15 -38.64
CA LEU A 217 10.79 12.02 -39.92
C LEU A 217 12.19 11.37 -39.92
N GLN A 218 12.20 10.09 -40.32
CA GLN A 218 13.31 9.33 -40.91
C GLN A 218 14.69 9.45 -40.21
N ALA A 219 14.96 8.58 -39.23
CA ALA A 219 16.32 8.13 -38.90
C ALA A 219 16.29 6.86 -38.02
N ASP A 220 17.05 5.84 -38.43
CA ASP A 220 17.44 4.61 -37.71
C ASP A 220 16.40 3.94 -36.78
N LEU A 221 15.51 3.12 -37.37
CA LEU A 221 14.75 2.13 -36.63
C LEU A 221 15.69 0.99 -36.21
N SER A 222 16.18 1.02 -34.97
CA SER A 222 16.93 -0.11 -34.40
C SER A 222 15.96 -1.17 -33.89
N LEU A 223 15.85 -2.28 -34.63
CA LEU A 223 15.09 -3.47 -34.23
C LEU A 223 16.04 -4.46 -33.56
N SER A 224 15.86 -4.68 -32.27
CA SER A 224 16.54 -5.74 -31.52
C SER A 224 15.56 -6.79 -31.04
N ARG A 225 15.99 -8.06 -31.06
CA ARG A 225 15.18 -9.21 -30.66
C ARG A 225 15.85 -9.96 -29.53
N GLN A 226 15.11 -10.24 -28.46
CA GLN A 226 15.57 -11.14 -27.40
C GLN A 226 14.49 -12.16 -27.05
N GLN A 227 14.92 -13.37 -26.63
CA GLN A 227 14.03 -14.42 -26.13
C GLN A 227 14.19 -14.52 -24.61
N ALA A 228 13.25 -13.97 -23.85
CA ALA A 228 13.22 -14.07 -22.38
C ALA A 228 11.82 -13.73 -21.85
N ALA A 229 11.40 -14.36 -20.74
CA ALA A 229 10.15 -14.07 -20.05
C ALA A 229 10.19 -12.82 -19.18
N ASN A 230 11.39 -12.41 -18.76
CA ASN A 230 11.66 -11.18 -18.04
C ASN A 230 12.93 -10.58 -18.61
N ASN A 231 12.90 -9.31 -19.01
CA ASN A 231 14.07 -8.67 -19.60
C ASN A 231 14.18 -7.21 -19.19
N THR A 232 15.41 -6.77 -18.93
CA THR A 232 15.74 -5.37 -18.71
C THR A 232 16.51 -4.88 -19.92
N LEU A 233 15.92 -3.97 -20.68
CA LEU A 233 16.55 -3.31 -21.81
C LEU A 233 17.30 -2.09 -21.31
N ASN A 234 18.51 -1.87 -21.80
CA ASN A 234 19.31 -0.67 -21.53
C ASN A 234 19.27 0.23 -22.76
N VAL A 235 18.43 1.27 -22.73
CA VAL A 235 18.09 2.06 -23.92
C VAL A 235 18.29 3.56 -23.68
N PRO A 236 18.67 4.35 -24.70
CA PRO A 236 18.70 5.80 -24.59
C PRO A 236 17.34 6.38 -24.19
N THR A 237 17.32 7.65 -23.79
CA THR A 237 16.07 8.38 -23.63
C THR A 237 15.34 8.47 -24.97
N GLY A 238 14.04 8.14 -24.98
CA GLY A 238 13.23 8.10 -26.19
C GLY A 238 11.88 7.44 -25.92
N ASN A 239 11.01 7.47 -26.93
CA ASN A 239 9.76 6.73 -26.91
C ASN A 239 9.95 5.38 -27.61
N TYR A 240 9.36 4.32 -27.08
CA TYR A 240 9.54 2.96 -27.59
C TYR A 240 8.21 2.25 -27.74
N ASP A 241 8.04 1.59 -28.88
CA ASP A 241 7.01 0.58 -29.08
C ASP A 241 7.64 -0.80 -28.86
N ILE A 242 7.08 -1.55 -27.91
CA ILE A 242 7.53 -2.88 -27.51
C ILE A 242 6.48 -3.89 -27.95
N LEU A 243 6.87 -4.82 -28.82
CA LEU A 243 6.06 -5.94 -29.27
C LEU A 243 6.57 -7.21 -28.56
N LEU A 244 5.73 -7.75 -27.68
CA LEU A 244 5.91 -9.05 -27.03
C LEU A 244 5.17 -10.11 -27.85
N THR A 245 5.81 -11.25 -28.10
CA THR A 245 5.28 -12.34 -28.92
C THR A 245 5.51 -13.68 -28.22
N ASP A 246 4.50 -14.55 -28.16
CA ASP A 246 4.65 -15.91 -27.65
C ASP A 246 5.10 -16.90 -28.76
N ALA A 247 5.32 -18.17 -28.40
CA ALA A 247 5.77 -19.22 -29.32
C ALA A 247 4.72 -19.62 -30.36
N LEU A 248 3.44 -19.31 -30.13
CA LEU A 248 2.35 -19.55 -31.07
C LEU A 248 2.12 -18.35 -32.00
N GLY A 249 2.82 -17.23 -31.77
CA GLY A 249 2.73 -16.01 -32.58
C GLY A 249 1.67 -15.02 -32.10
N ASN A 250 1.09 -15.22 -30.91
CA ASN A 250 0.22 -14.22 -30.28
C ASN A 250 1.06 -13.02 -29.86
N THR A 251 0.55 -11.81 -30.03
CA THR A 251 1.30 -10.59 -29.74
C THR A 251 0.52 -9.57 -28.93
N VAL A 252 1.25 -8.83 -28.09
CA VAL A 252 0.78 -7.63 -27.38
C VAL A 252 1.80 -6.51 -27.54
N THR A 253 1.32 -5.27 -27.68
CA THR A 253 2.17 -4.09 -27.92
C THR A 253 2.00 -3.07 -26.80
N TYR A 254 3.11 -2.52 -26.33
CA TYR A 254 3.16 -1.46 -25.32
C TYR A 254 3.92 -0.26 -25.86
N ASN A 255 3.45 0.94 -25.52
CA ASN A 255 4.20 2.17 -25.73
C ASN A 255 4.76 2.65 -24.40
N THR A 256 6.04 3.03 -24.37
CA THR A 256 6.67 3.55 -23.15
C THR A 256 7.67 4.64 -23.46
N ASP A 257 7.71 5.66 -22.61
CA ASP A 257 8.68 6.73 -22.66
C ASP A 257 9.81 6.49 -21.65
N VAL A 258 11.05 6.65 -22.12
CA VAL A 258 12.24 6.74 -21.29
C VAL A 258 12.68 8.20 -21.33
N SER A 259 12.21 9.01 -20.39
CA SER A 259 12.63 10.40 -20.29
C SER A 259 13.77 10.58 -19.29
N ASP A 260 14.62 11.58 -19.54
CA ASP A 260 15.50 12.12 -18.50
C ASP A 260 14.68 12.36 -17.22
N ILE A 261 15.27 12.03 -16.07
CA ILE A 261 14.62 12.25 -14.79
C ILE A 261 14.49 13.76 -14.60
N GLU A 262 13.31 14.31 -14.91
CA GLU A 262 12.96 15.64 -14.44
C GLU A 262 12.67 15.51 -12.95
N LEU A 263 13.70 15.76 -12.14
CA LEU A 263 13.62 15.76 -10.67
C LEU A 263 12.69 16.88 -10.23
N SER A 264 11.41 16.59 -10.17
CA SER A 264 10.45 17.37 -9.40
C SER A 264 10.57 16.93 -7.94
N ILE A 265 10.99 17.83 -7.06
CA ILE A 265 11.01 17.61 -5.62
C ILE A 265 9.94 18.50 -5.01
N THR A 266 8.90 17.90 -4.43
CA THR A 266 8.02 18.65 -3.53
C THR A 266 8.63 18.63 -2.15
N THR A 267 9.05 19.79 -1.65
CA THR A 267 9.47 19.95 -0.26
C THR A 267 8.32 20.46 0.60
N ARG A 268 8.17 19.91 1.79
CA ARG A 268 7.43 20.55 2.89
C ARG A 268 8.43 20.87 3.99
N LEU A 269 8.33 22.04 4.57
CA LEU A 269 9.16 22.48 5.68
C LEU A 269 8.26 22.66 6.91
N LYS A 270 8.69 22.12 8.04
CA LYS A 270 8.17 22.47 9.36
C LYS A 270 9.32 23.06 10.14
N ASP A 271 9.21 24.34 10.44
CA ASP A 271 10.22 25.04 11.20
C ASP A 271 10.31 24.48 12.64
N PRO A 272 11.49 24.54 13.28
CA PRO A 272 11.63 24.21 14.69
C PRO A 272 10.67 25.05 15.54
N THR A 273 10.15 24.47 16.61
CA THR A 273 9.14 25.16 17.44
C THR A 273 9.67 26.41 18.14
N CYS A 274 11.00 26.57 18.27
CA CYS A 274 11.68 27.71 18.88
C CYS A 274 13.15 27.82 18.43
N TYR A 275 13.78 28.99 18.64
CA TYR A 275 15.21 29.21 18.42
C TYR A 275 16.06 28.21 19.24
N LYS A 276 16.99 27.50 18.58
CA LYS A 276 17.87 26.42 19.11
C LYS A 276 17.23 25.04 19.37
N PHE A 277 15.96 24.83 19.05
CA PHE A 277 15.35 23.51 19.13
C PHE A 277 15.66 22.68 17.88
N LYS A 278 15.82 21.37 18.08
CA LYS A 278 16.27 20.41 17.07
C LYS A 278 15.15 19.66 16.34
N ASN A 279 13.93 20.17 16.43
CA ASN A 279 12.70 19.46 16.06
C ASN A 279 12.05 19.95 14.75
N GLY A 280 12.75 20.77 13.97
CA GLY A 280 12.33 21.06 12.61
C GLY A 280 12.44 19.82 11.73
N THR A 281 11.57 19.69 10.73
CA THR A 281 11.54 18.56 9.80
C THR A 281 11.37 19.06 8.37
N MET A 282 12.08 18.46 7.42
CA MET A 282 11.89 18.69 5.99
C MET A 282 11.45 17.37 5.36
N TRP A 283 10.37 17.41 4.58
CA TRP A 283 9.90 16.26 3.81
C TRP A 283 10.30 16.44 2.34
N ILE A 284 10.75 15.36 1.72
CA ILE A 284 11.17 15.30 0.31
C ILE A 284 10.36 14.18 -0.32
N LYS A 285 9.53 14.48 -1.34
CA LYS A 285 8.80 13.47 -2.12
C LYS A 285 9.24 13.54 -3.60
N PRO A 286 9.84 12.48 -4.16
CA PRO A 286 10.07 12.36 -5.60
C PRO A 286 8.77 12.04 -6.35
N VAL A 287 8.71 12.36 -7.64
CA VAL A 287 7.44 12.39 -8.41
C VAL A 287 7.30 11.24 -9.43
N ARG A 288 8.22 10.25 -9.49
CA ARG A 288 8.09 9.09 -10.41
C ARG A 288 8.54 7.75 -9.82
N HIS A 289 8.10 6.67 -10.48
CA HIS A 289 8.28 5.24 -10.18
C HIS A 289 9.73 4.71 -10.34
N CYS A 290 10.76 5.54 -10.13
CA CYS A 290 12.15 5.10 -10.26
C CYS A 290 12.94 5.31 -8.95
N PRO A 291 13.81 4.37 -8.55
CA PRO A 291 14.68 4.50 -7.38
C PRO A 291 15.55 5.75 -7.50
N ILE A 292 15.38 6.71 -6.59
CA ILE A 292 16.24 7.89 -6.52
C ILE A 292 17.14 7.81 -5.29
N GLN A 293 18.44 7.91 -5.52
CA GLN A 293 19.43 8.12 -4.46
C GLN A 293 19.55 9.62 -4.16
N LEU A 294 19.20 10.03 -2.94
CA LEU A 294 19.29 11.42 -2.48
C LEU A 294 20.64 11.65 -1.77
N TYR A 295 21.48 12.52 -2.35
CA TYR A 295 22.73 12.97 -1.71
C TYR A 295 22.52 14.33 -1.03
N LEU A 296 22.80 14.41 0.28
CA LEU A 296 22.74 15.67 1.04
C LEU A 296 24.13 16.30 1.15
N ALA A 297 24.23 17.59 0.80
CA ALA A 297 25.50 18.32 0.77
C ALA A 297 26.09 18.70 2.15
N LYS A 298 25.47 18.31 3.27
CA LYS A 298 25.90 18.68 4.64
C LYS A 298 25.68 17.53 5.65
N PRO A 299 26.43 17.48 6.77
CA PRO A 299 26.32 16.42 7.76
C PRO A 299 25.04 16.60 8.59
N PHE A 300 23.95 15.99 8.12
CA PHE A 300 22.71 15.88 8.87
C PHE A 300 22.61 14.51 9.52
N ARG A 301 21.92 14.41 10.68
CA ARG A 301 21.42 13.10 11.13
C ARG A 301 20.22 12.76 10.26
N VAL A 302 20.43 11.83 9.35
CA VAL A 302 19.40 11.28 8.48
C VAL A 302 18.83 10.05 9.14
N GLN A 303 17.52 10.03 9.37
CA GLN A 303 16.80 8.78 9.55
C GLN A 303 16.20 8.42 8.20
N THR A 304 16.82 7.47 7.50
CA THR A 304 16.22 6.82 6.34
C THR A 304 15.25 5.78 6.86
N LEU A 305 13.95 6.01 6.69
CA LEU A 305 12.98 4.94 6.86
C LEU A 305 12.87 4.21 5.51
N PRO A 306 13.09 2.89 5.44
CA PRO A 306 12.74 2.14 4.25
C PRO A 306 11.24 2.32 4.06
N VAL A 307 10.84 2.93 2.96
CA VAL A 307 9.44 2.90 2.54
C VAL A 307 9.31 1.64 1.71
N PRO A 308 8.55 0.63 2.13
CA PRO A 308 8.32 -0.55 1.31
C PRO A 308 7.72 -0.07 -0.02
N ASP A 309 8.43 -0.38 -1.10
CA ASP A 309 8.05 -0.20 -2.51
C ASP A 309 7.77 1.21 -3.02
N SER A 310 7.95 2.24 -2.20
CA SER A 310 8.15 3.59 -2.73
C SER A 310 9.63 3.81 -2.93
N TYR A 311 10.01 4.14 -4.15
CA TYR A 311 11.33 4.67 -4.49
C TYR A 311 11.64 6.05 -3.85
N ALA A 312 10.85 6.47 -2.86
CA ALA A 312 11.09 7.64 -2.04
C ALA A 312 11.88 7.27 -0.77
N THR A 313 12.95 7.99 -0.52
CA THR A 313 13.62 7.98 0.78
C THR A 313 13.02 9.08 1.65
N LEU A 314 12.39 8.71 2.78
CA LEU A 314 12.07 9.69 3.82
C LEU A 314 13.37 10.10 4.50
N VAL A 315 13.68 11.39 4.44
CA VAL A 315 14.88 11.97 5.05
C VAL A 315 14.42 12.92 6.16
N ILE A 316 14.41 12.46 7.41
CA ILE A 316 14.17 13.36 8.56
C ILE A 316 15.50 14.04 8.92
N LEU A 317 15.61 15.33 8.62
CA LEU A 317 16.75 16.16 9.04
C LEU A 317 16.48 16.72 10.43
N HIS A 318 17.26 16.27 11.41
CA HIS A 318 17.30 16.89 12.74
C HIS A 318 18.35 18.01 12.73
N TRP A 319 17.95 19.22 13.15
CA TRP A 319 18.83 20.41 13.21
C TRP A 319 19.56 20.51 14.53
#